data_AF-A0A6C0IVG1-F1
#
_entry.id   AF-A0A6C0IVG1-F1
#
_cell.length_a   1.000
_cell.length_b   1.000
_cell.length_c   1.000
_cell.angle_alpha   90.00
_cell.angle_beta   90.00
_cell.angle_gamma   90.00
#
_symmetry.space_group_name_H-M   'P 1'
#
loop_
_entity.id
_entity.type
_entity.pdbx_description
1 polymer ?
#
loop_
_entity_poly.entity_id
_entity_poly.type
_entity_poly.pdbx_seq_one_letter_code
_entity_poly.pdbx_strand_id
1 'polypeptide(L)'
;MSKAPQTYNNTLSPIAKTRIMADRNLVKKDEKGYAESDIYFSFDENQLNNEFKILTIGSREIHNPYFGGFFMFYGKFPDQYPFTPPHILAKTQGLNTRFHPNYYVNGKCCLSILGTWSGPPWTSCQNLGTTSQALKSLFIDNPITQEPGWENCLEEKSNMYNFVISYRTLEVAVLNMLDTPPLGFECFKDKMERTFLQLYNKYIEKLEDLKKYEGKSYKSPLYDIKININTSELEKRFKLKYTELSKKYDIQTESIKPKKTPIKPVYKRKAPDEKASCFDVGYKMQSLNGDKDWWIVYETKNGQKRWKKV
;
A
#
# COMPACT_ATOMS: atom_id res chain seq x y z
N MET A 1 22.81 -36.78 -2.79
CA MET A 1 21.91 -36.87 -1.62
C MET A 1 20.56 -36.30 -2.01
N SER A 2 19.49 -37.09 -1.96
CA SER A 2 18.13 -36.58 -2.18
C SER A 2 17.80 -35.56 -1.10
N LYS A 3 17.34 -34.35 -1.47
CA LYS A 3 16.81 -33.40 -0.48
C LYS A 3 15.70 -34.12 0.29
N ALA A 4 15.77 -34.09 1.62
CA ALA A 4 14.67 -34.59 2.45
C ALA A 4 13.36 -33.91 1.98
N PRO A 5 12.24 -34.65 1.89
CA PRO A 5 10.99 -34.08 1.41
C PRO A 5 10.58 -32.91 2.30
N GLN A 6 10.09 -31.84 1.69
CA GLN A 6 9.60 -30.67 2.40
C GLN A 6 8.29 -31.03 3.09
N THR A 7 8.25 -30.90 4.41
CA THR A 7 7.07 -31.22 5.23
C THR A 7 6.60 -30.00 6.03
N TYR A 8 5.32 -29.99 6.41
CA TYR A 8 4.68 -28.88 7.14
C TYR A 8 3.78 -29.39 8.29
N ASN A 9 4.09 -30.56 8.83
CA ASN A 9 3.27 -31.23 9.84
C ASN A 9 3.63 -30.81 11.27
N ASN A 10 4.46 -29.75 11.42
CA ASN A 10 4.91 -29.19 12.68
C ASN A 10 5.89 -30.09 13.45
N THR A 11 6.47 -31.12 12.81
CA THR A 11 7.60 -31.89 13.35
C THR A 11 8.93 -31.17 13.10
N LEU A 12 9.03 -29.93 13.60
CA LEU A 12 10.17 -29.04 13.37
C LEU A 12 11.50 -29.70 13.79
N SER A 13 12.46 -29.75 12.87
CA SER A 13 13.84 -30.17 13.18
C SER A 13 14.48 -29.25 14.24
N PRO A 14 15.52 -29.70 14.96
CA PRO A 14 16.21 -28.86 15.95
C PRO A 14 16.71 -27.53 15.35
N ILE A 15 17.24 -27.57 14.12
CA ILE A 15 17.68 -26.37 13.40
C ILE A 15 16.49 -25.46 13.08
N ALA A 16 15.37 -26.01 12.62
CA ALA A 16 14.17 -25.23 12.33
C ALA A 16 13.62 -24.54 13.59
N LYS A 17 13.57 -25.24 14.73
CA LYS A 17 13.14 -24.64 16.00
C LYS A 17 14.00 -23.43 16.37
N THR A 18 15.32 -23.61 16.41
CA THR A 18 16.27 -22.54 16.73
C THR A 18 16.13 -21.37 15.75
N ARG A 19 16.02 -21.67 14.45
CA ARG A 19 15.94 -20.63 13.43
C ARG A 19 14.61 -19.87 13.45
N ILE A 20 13.48 -20.55 13.64
CA ILE A 20 12.17 -19.89 13.75
C ILE A 20 12.14 -19.01 15.00
N MET A 21 12.68 -19.46 16.13
CA MET A 21 12.81 -18.62 17.32
C MET A 21 13.67 -17.37 17.03
N ALA A 22 14.79 -17.52 16.34
CA ALA A 22 15.64 -16.40 15.96
C ALA A 22 14.91 -15.40 15.05
N ASP A 23 14.21 -15.87 14.02
CA ASP A 23 13.42 -15.02 13.11
C ASP A 23 12.26 -14.31 13.86
N ARG A 24 11.56 -15.01 14.76
CA ARG A 24 10.51 -14.42 15.64
C ARG A 24 11.09 -13.31 16.52
N ASN A 25 12.23 -13.56 17.15
CA ASN A 25 12.90 -12.58 17.99
C ASN A 25 13.41 -11.37 17.20
N LEU A 26 13.88 -11.59 15.97
CA LEU A 26 14.31 -10.51 15.08
C LEU A 26 13.15 -9.57 14.74
N VAL A 27 12.00 -10.12 14.32
CA VAL A 27 10.84 -9.27 13.97
C VAL A 27 10.22 -8.58 15.19
N LYS A 28 10.28 -9.20 16.37
CA LYS A 28 9.86 -8.56 17.63
C LYS A 28 10.82 -7.44 18.04
N LYS A 29 12.13 -7.64 17.88
CA LYS A 29 13.14 -6.62 18.20
C LYS A 29 13.00 -5.40 17.29
N ASP A 30 12.78 -5.62 16.00
CA ASP A 30 12.68 -4.55 14.98
C ASP A 30 11.22 -4.16 14.67
N GLU A 31 10.27 -4.47 15.57
CA GLU A 31 8.83 -4.28 15.37
C GLU A 31 8.48 -2.86 14.91
N LYS A 32 9.15 -1.85 15.49
CA LYS A 32 8.95 -0.44 15.10
C LYS A 32 9.29 -0.17 13.63
N GLY A 33 10.40 -0.71 13.13
CA GLY A 33 10.82 -0.52 11.74
C GLY A 33 9.88 -1.21 10.75
N TYR A 34 9.37 -2.39 11.11
CA TYR A 34 8.34 -3.06 10.32
C TYR A 34 7.01 -2.29 10.35
N ALA A 35 6.62 -1.75 11.51
CA ALA A 35 5.40 -0.95 11.64
C ALA A 35 5.47 0.36 10.83
N GLU A 36 6.63 1.02 10.75
CA GLU A 36 6.88 2.16 9.86
C GLU A 36 6.76 1.77 8.37
N SER A 37 7.11 0.52 8.04
CA SER A 37 6.94 -0.07 6.71
C SER A 37 5.56 -0.71 6.50
N ASP A 38 4.62 -0.52 7.44
CA ASP A 38 3.26 -1.04 7.38
C ASP A 38 3.14 -2.58 7.37
N ILE A 39 4.07 -3.27 8.03
CA ILE A 39 4.13 -4.73 8.16
C ILE A 39 4.00 -5.11 9.65
N TYR A 40 3.13 -6.08 9.93
CA TYR A 40 2.86 -6.58 11.28
C TYR A 40 2.83 -8.10 11.27
N PHE A 41 3.27 -8.71 12.35
CA PHE A 41 3.38 -10.16 12.49
C PHE A 41 2.52 -10.66 13.66
N SER A 42 2.01 -11.88 13.54
CA SER A 42 1.39 -12.59 14.64
C SER A 42 1.86 -14.04 14.66
N PHE A 43 2.20 -14.51 15.86
CA PHE A 43 2.62 -15.86 16.15
C PHE A 43 1.78 -16.43 17.28
N ASP A 44 1.80 -17.75 17.43
CA ASP A 44 1.36 -18.38 18.67
C ASP A 44 2.39 -18.08 19.78
N GLU A 45 1.95 -17.38 20.81
CA GLU A 45 2.77 -16.98 21.96
C GLU A 45 2.92 -18.11 22.99
N ASN A 46 2.02 -19.10 22.98
CA ASN A 46 2.04 -20.21 23.93
C ASN A 46 2.88 -21.39 23.40
N GLN A 47 2.97 -21.52 22.08
CA GLN A 47 3.69 -22.62 21.45
C GLN A 47 4.57 -22.16 20.29
N LEU A 48 5.81 -22.65 20.27
CA LEU A 48 6.61 -22.64 19.05
C LEU A 48 6.04 -23.67 18.06
N ASN A 49 5.18 -23.21 17.17
CA ASN A 49 4.69 -23.96 16.03
C ASN A 49 5.26 -23.41 14.71
N ASN A 50 4.95 -24.09 13.62
CA ASN A 50 5.40 -23.71 12.29
C ASN A 50 4.51 -22.65 11.62
N GLU A 51 3.50 -22.10 12.29
CA GLU A 51 2.55 -21.17 11.69
C GLU A 51 2.86 -19.72 12.05
N PHE A 52 2.50 -18.81 11.15
CA PHE A 52 2.58 -17.37 11.37
C PHE A 52 1.57 -16.62 10.49
N LYS A 53 1.29 -15.38 10.86
CA LYS A 53 0.45 -14.47 10.08
C LYS A 53 1.15 -13.15 9.87
N ILE A 54 0.89 -12.53 8.73
CA ILE A 54 1.39 -11.21 8.36
C ILE A 54 0.18 -10.34 8.00
N LEU A 55 0.12 -9.13 8.54
CA LEU A 55 -0.69 -8.05 8.00
C LEU A 55 0.25 -7.06 7.32
N THR A 56 -0.06 -6.75 6.06
CA THR A 56 0.56 -5.68 5.31
C THR A 56 -0.52 -4.66 4.96
N ILE A 57 -0.38 -3.42 5.44
CA ILE A 57 -1.22 -2.33 4.93
C ILE A 57 -0.68 -1.97 3.54
N GLY A 58 -1.53 -1.71 2.55
CA GLY A 58 -1.12 -1.31 1.20
C GLY A 58 -0.42 0.05 1.16
N SER A 59 -0.23 0.64 -0.02
CA SER A 59 0.51 1.91 -0.13
C SER A 59 -0.14 3.04 0.69
N ARG A 60 0.67 3.99 1.16
CA ARG A 60 0.20 5.24 1.81
C ARG A 60 -0.07 6.36 0.80
N GLU A 61 0.24 6.13 -0.47
CA GLU A 61 0.01 7.05 -1.58
C GLU A 61 -1.40 6.86 -2.14
N ILE A 62 -2.19 7.94 -2.16
CA ILE A 62 -3.63 7.88 -2.46
C ILE A 62 -3.92 7.41 -3.90
N HIS A 63 -3.03 7.67 -4.86
CA HIS A 63 -3.20 7.23 -6.25
C HIS A 63 -2.95 5.73 -6.45
N ASN A 64 -2.19 5.10 -5.56
CA ASN A 64 -1.83 3.69 -5.70
C ASN A 64 -3.09 2.80 -5.60
N PRO A 65 -3.22 1.75 -6.42
CA PRO A 65 -4.40 0.89 -6.45
C PRO A 65 -4.59 0.09 -5.15
N TYR A 66 -3.55 -0.04 -4.31
CA TYR A 66 -3.59 -0.75 -3.04
C TYR A 66 -3.73 0.19 -1.83
N PHE A 67 -4.00 1.49 -2.05
CA PHE A 67 -4.02 2.50 -0.99
C PHE A 67 -4.81 2.06 0.26
N GLY A 68 -4.10 1.96 1.40
CA GLY A 68 -4.68 1.65 2.71
C GLY A 68 -5.33 0.26 2.88
N GLY A 69 -5.31 -0.61 1.85
CA GLY A 69 -5.90 -1.94 1.94
C GLY A 69 -5.23 -2.84 2.98
N PHE A 70 -5.99 -3.68 3.68
CA PHE A 70 -5.47 -4.66 4.63
C PHE A 70 -5.20 -5.99 3.92
N PHE A 71 -3.93 -6.26 3.61
CA PHE A 71 -3.49 -7.48 2.94
C PHE A 71 -2.91 -8.47 3.95
N MET A 72 -3.64 -9.55 4.18
CA MET A 72 -3.31 -10.57 5.16
C MET A 72 -2.70 -11.79 4.48
N PHE A 73 -1.67 -12.35 5.11
CA PHE A 73 -0.98 -13.54 4.64
C PHE A 73 -0.86 -14.56 5.76
N TYR A 74 -1.15 -15.81 5.44
CA TYR A 74 -0.93 -16.95 6.32
C TYR A 74 0.29 -17.71 5.84
N GLY A 75 1.20 -18.01 6.76
CA GLY A 75 2.44 -18.70 6.45
C GLY A 75 2.66 -19.95 7.29
N LYS A 76 3.33 -20.94 6.69
CA LYS A 76 3.91 -22.08 7.38
C LYS A 76 5.40 -22.19 7.08
N PHE A 77 6.22 -22.28 8.12
CA PHE A 77 7.59 -22.73 8.00
C PHE A 77 7.61 -24.23 7.68
N PRO A 78 8.49 -24.70 6.79
CA PRO A 78 8.73 -26.12 6.62
C PRO A 78 9.46 -26.69 7.84
N ASP A 79 9.33 -28.00 8.08
CA ASP A 79 9.98 -28.66 9.23
C ASP A 79 11.52 -28.66 9.11
N GLN A 80 12.02 -28.42 7.89
CA GLN A 80 13.44 -28.27 7.54
C GLN A 80 13.86 -26.80 7.34
N TYR A 81 13.10 -25.82 7.85
CA TYR A 81 13.50 -24.40 7.80
C TYR A 81 14.90 -24.21 8.43
N PRO A 82 15.80 -23.38 7.86
CA PRO A 82 15.65 -22.47 6.71
C PRO A 82 16.18 -23.04 5.38
N PHE A 83 16.30 -24.36 5.22
CA PHE A 83 16.84 -24.94 3.98
C PHE A 83 15.88 -24.85 2.79
N THR A 84 14.59 -24.67 3.07
CA THR A 84 13.53 -24.42 2.09
C THR A 84 12.67 -23.24 2.56
N PRO A 85 12.04 -22.49 1.63
CA PRO A 85 11.27 -21.31 1.98
C PRO A 85 9.98 -21.65 2.75
N PRO A 86 9.42 -20.70 3.50
CA PRO A 86 8.07 -20.83 4.04
C PRO A 86 7.03 -20.91 2.91
N HIS A 87 5.95 -21.64 3.16
CA HIS A 87 4.76 -21.60 2.31
C HIS A 87 3.87 -20.44 2.76
N ILE A 88 3.53 -19.52 1.84
CA ILE A 88 2.71 -18.34 2.16
C ILE A 88 1.50 -18.26 1.24
N LEU A 89 0.34 -17.98 1.83
CA LEU A 89 -0.92 -17.80 1.14
C LEU A 89 -1.52 -16.42 1.46
N ALA A 90 -1.94 -15.68 0.43
CA ALA A 90 -2.74 -14.48 0.56
C ALA A 90 -4.16 -14.83 1.03
N LYS A 91 -4.61 -14.16 2.10
CA LYS A 91 -5.90 -14.40 2.76
C LYS A 91 -6.89 -13.25 2.60
N THR A 92 -6.45 -12.07 2.20
CA THR A 92 -7.35 -11.00 1.74
C THR A 92 -7.94 -11.39 0.39
N GLN A 93 -9.12 -12.00 0.43
CA GLN A 93 -9.84 -12.54 -0.72
C GLN A 93 -11.31 -12.12 -0.64
N GLY A 94 -11.98 -12.07 -1.78
CA GLY A 94 -13.40 -11.74 -1.84
C GLY A 94 -13.82 -11.35 -3.25
N LEU A 95 -15.08 -11.62 -3.60
CA LEU A 95 -15.68 -11.24 -4.88
C LEU A 95 -14.87 -11.73 -6.10
N ASN A 96 -14.22 -12.90 -5.96
CA ASN A 96 -13.33 -13.49 -6.97
C ASN A 96 -12.21 -12.52 -7.44
N THR A 97 -11.74 -11.65 -6.56
CA THR A 97 -10.76 -10.60 -6.91
C THR A 97 -9.34 -11.14 -6.85
N ARG A 98 -8.67 -11.19 -8.01
CA ARG A 98 -7.21 -11.35 -8.08
C ARG A 98 -6.55 -9.99 -7.92
N PHE A 99 -6.16 -9.64 -6.70
CA PHE A 99 -5.66 -8.28 -6.39
C PHE A 99 -4.38 -7.92 -7.14
N HIS A 100 -3.51 -8.89 -7.40
CA HIS A 100 -2.21 -8.68 -8.01
C HIS A 100 -1.87 -9.88 -8.93
N PRO A 101 -1.13 -9.72 -10.04
CA PRO A 101 -0.64 -10.86 -10.84
C PRO A 101 -0.04 -11.98 -9.99
N ASN A 102 0.79 -11.63 -9.01
CA ASN A 102 1.41 -12.59 -8.08
C ASN A 102 0.52 -13.06 -6.90
N TYR A 103 -0.70 -12.54 -6.72
CA TYR A 103 -1.63 -12.93 -5.64
C TYR A 103 -2.92 -13.52 -6.22
N TYR A 104 -2.94 -14.84 -6.31
CA TYR A 104 -3.99 -15.59 -6.98
C TYR A 104 -5.26 -15.64 -6.10
N VAL A 105 -6.41 -15.86 -6.74
CA VAL A 105 -7.71 -15.99 -6.05
C VAL A 105 -7.73 -17.16 -5.06
N ASN A 106 -7.01 -18.25 -5.37
CA ASN A 106 -6.87 -19.39 -4.47
C ASN A 106 -5.89 -19.14 -3.30
N GLY A 107 -5.36 -17.92 -3.19
CA GLY A 107 -4.39 -17.51 -2.19
C GLY A 107 -2.93 -17.79 -2.54
N LYS A 108 -2.62 -18.47 -3.65
CA LYS A 108 -1.23 -18.72 -4.04
C LYS A 108 -0.47 -17.42 -4.26
N CYS A 109 0.70 -17.29 -3.61
CA CYS A 109 1.64 -16.20 -3.82
C CYS A 109 2.79 -16.66 -4.74
N CYS A 110 3.06 -15.90 -5.81
CA CYS A 110 4.12 -16.19 -6.77
C CYS A 110 5.33 -15.26 -6.56
N LEU A 111 6.36 -15.72 -5.86
CA LEU A 111 7.63 -15.00 -5.68
C LEU A 111 8.79 -15.98 -5.86
N SER A 112 9.90 -15.51 -6.46
CA SER A 112 11.06 -16.36 -6.69
C SER A 112 11.68 -16.85 -5.37
N ILE A 113 11.68 -15.98 -4.36
CA ILE A 113 12.15 -16.32 -3.01
C ILE A 113 11.25 -17.36 -2.31
N LEU A 114 10.03 -17.58 -2.78
CA LEU A 114 9.15 -18.65 -2.31
C LEU A 114 9.22 -19.90 -3.19
N GLY A 115 10.06 -19.89 -4.24
CA GLY A 115 10.18 -20.98 -5.20
C GLY A 115 8.97 -21.11 -6.14
N THR A 116 8.11 -20.08 -6.22
CA THR A 116 6.85 -20.11 -6.97
C THR A 116 6.86 -19.22 -8.22
N TRP A 117 7.99 -18.59 -8.53
CA TRP A 117 8.20 -17.74 -9.71
C TRP A 117 9.65 -17.77 -10.18
N SER A 118 9.91 -17.34 -11.41
CA SER A 118 11.27 -17.18 -11.94
C SER A 118 12.00 -16.01 -11.26
N GLY A 119 13.28 -16.19 -10.96
CA GLY A 119 14.14 -15.16 -10.37
C GLY A 119 15.13 -15.74 -9.36
N PRO A 120 15.81 -14.90 -8.56
CA PRO A 120 16.70 -15.36 -7.50
C PRO A 120 15.96 -16.28 -6.53
N PRO A 121 16.45 -17.51 -6.31
CA PRO A 121 15.74 -18.49 -5.48
C PRO A 121 15.91 -18.17 -3.99
N TRP A 122 15.14 -18.88 -3.17
CA TRP A 122 15.35 -18.91 -1.73
C TRP A 122 16.79 -19.29 -1.38
N THR A 123 17.34 -18.58 -0.39
CA THR A 123 18.61 -18.93 0.26
C THR A 123 18.40 -18.87 1.76
N SER A 124 19.12 -19.70 2.52
CA SER A 124 18.97 -19.74 3.99
C SER A 124 19.40 -18.47 4.71
N CYS A 125 19.97 -17.48 4.02
CA CYS A 125 20.22 -16.15 4.60
C CYS A 125 18.96 -15.27 4.63
N GLN A 126 17.94 -15.59 3.83
CA GLN A 126 16.64 -14.91 3.91
C GLN A 126 15.90 -15.31 5.19
N ASN A 127 15.00 -14.44 5.63
CA ASN A 127 14.23 -14.61 6.86
C ASN A 127 12.79 -14.11 6.66
N LEU A 128 11.98 -14.20 7.72
CA LEU A 128 10.60 -13.72 7.69
C LEU A 128 10.49 -12.22 7.34
N GLY A 129 11.42 -11.40 7.84
CA GLY A 129 11.51 -9.98 7.54
C GLY A 129 11.70 -9.69 6.05
N THR A 130 12.74 -10.26 5.43
CA THR A 130 13.00 -10.09 4.00
C THR A 130 11.85 -10.62 3.14
N THR A 131 11.24 -11.72 3.57
CA THR A 131 10.07 -12.30 2.89
C THR A 131 8.87 -11.36 2.94
N SER A 132 8.59 -10.76 4.10
CA SER A 132 7.48 -9.82 4.27
C SER A 132 7.67 -8.51 3.48
N GLN A 133 8.91 -8.02 3.39
CA GLN A 133 9.25 -6.85 2.58
C GLN A 133 9.06 -7.14 1.08
N ALA A 134 9.44 -8.33 0.62
CA ALA A 134 9.20 -8.75 -0.75
C ALA A 134 7.71 -8.90 -1.10
N LEU A 135 6.87 -9.31 -0.14
CA LEU A 135 5.41 -9.30 -0.33
C LEU A 135 4.89 -7.85 -0.45
N LYS A 136 5.34 -6.96 0.44
CA LYS A 136 4.95 -5.54 0.43
C LYS A 136 5.39 -4.81 -0.85
N SER A 137 6.58 -5.11 -1.37
CA SER A 137 7.15 -4.42 -2.54
C SER A 137 6.39 -4.67 -3.84
N LEU A 138 5.51 -5.69 -3.89
CA LEU A 138 4.63 -5.94 -5.03
C LEU A 138 3.53 -4.88 -5.18
N PHE A 139 3.23 -4.09 -4.14
CA PHE A 139 2.21 -3.03 -4.20
C PHE A 139 2.69 -1.75 -4.91
N ILE A 140 3.16 -1.90 -6.15
CA ILE A 140 3.58 -0.82 -7.04
C ILE A 140 2.38 -0.09 -7.66
N ASP A 141 2.62 1.04 -8.31
CA ASP A 141 1.56 1.85 -8.94
C ASP A 141 0.93 1.21 -10.17
N ASN A 142 1.72 0.44 -10.94
CA ASN A 142 1.28 -0.21 -12.18
C ASN A 142 1.45 -1.73 -12.09
N PRO A 143 0.70 -2.43 -11.21
CA PRO A 143 0.86 -3.86 -10.97
C PRO A 143 0.67 -4.75 -12.19
N ILE A 144 -0.10 -4.32 -13.21
CA ILE A 144 -0.33 -5.14 -14.41
C ILE A 144 0.97 -5.46 -15.17
N THR A 145 1.99 -4.61 -15.06
CA THR A 145 3.28 -4.80 -15.73
C THR A 145 4.08 -5.97 -15.17
N GLN A 146 3.67 -6.52 -14.03
CA GLN A 146 4.28 -7.72 -13.44
C GLN A 146 3.67 -9.04 -13.97
N GLU A 147 2.66 -8.97 -14.84
CA GLU A 147 2.18 -10.15 -15.57
C GLU A 147 3.03 -10.37 -16.83
N PRO A 148 3.51 -11.61 -17.09
CA PRO A 148 4.28 -11.91 -18.29
C PRO A 148 3.56 -11.49 -19.58
N GLY A 149 4.26 -10.73 -20.43
CA GLY A 149 3.72 -10.20 -21.69
C GLY A 149 2.94 -8.89 -21.54
N TRP A 150 2.90 -8.30 -20.35
CA TRP A 150 2.25 -7.01 -20.07
C TRP A 150 3.23 -5.91 -19.62
N GLU A 151 4.53 -6.15 -19.76
CA GLU A 151 5.59 -5.23 -19.31
C GLU A 151 5.46 -3.85 -19.98
N ASN A 152 5.12 -3.84 -21.28
CA ASN A 152 4.90 -2.64 -22.10
C ASN A 152 3.40 -2.40 -22.37
N CYS A 153 2.54 -2.72 -21.41
CA CYS A 153 1.11 -2.52 -21.53
C CYS A 153 0.75 -1.08 -21.89
N LEU A 154 -0.25 -0.90 -22.77
CA LEU A 154 -0.83 0.40 -23.07
C LEU A 154 -1.37 1.06 -21.79
N GLU A 155 -1.17 2.37 -21.69
CA GLU A 155 -1.54 3.16 -20.51
C GLU A 155 -3.04 3.03 -20.18
N GLU A 156 -3.91 3.04 -21.19
CA GLU A 156 -5.36 2.88 -21.00
C GLU A 156 -5.73 1.57 -20.28
N LYS A 157 -5.08 0.46 -20.66
CA LYS A 157 -5.32 -0.85 -20.03
C LYS A 157 -4.74 -0.88 -18.62
N SER A 158 -3.57 -0.29 -18.38
CA SER A 158 -2.99 -0.17 -17.05
C SER A 158 -3.90 0.65 -16.13
N ASN A 159 -4.39 1.80 -16.61
CA ASN A 159 -5.31 2.66 -15.88
C ASN A 159 -6.63 1.95 -15.57
N MET A 160 -7.18 1.17 -16.51
CA MET A 160 -8.39 0.37 -16.27
C MET A 160 -8.15 -0.71 -15.21
N TYR A 161 -7.01 -1.41 -15.27
CA TYR A 161 -6.65 -2.41 -14.24
C TYR A 161 -6.51 -1.75 -12.87
N ASN A 162 -5.75 -0.65 -12.77
CA ASN A 162 -5.54 0.10 -11.54
C ASN A 162 -6.86 0.62 -10.96
N PHE A 163 -7.74 1.15 -11.81
CA PHE A 163 -9.07 1.59 -11.41
C PHE A 163 -9.89 0.44 -10.80
N VAL A 164 -9.90 -0.73 -11.45
CA VAL A 164 -10.65 -1.89 -10.96
C VAL A 164 -10.11 -2.40 -9.63
N ILE A 165 -8.78 -2.53 -9.51
CA ILE A 165 -8.14 -2.94 -8.26
C ILE A 165 -8.36 -1.90 -7.16
N SER A 166 -8.23 -0.61 -7.47
CA SER A 166 -8.46 0.50 -6.54
C SER A 166 -9.85 0.43 -5.90
N TYR A 167 -10.90 0.20 -6.70
CA TYR A 167 -12.26 0.05 -6.19
C TYR A 167 -12.38 -1.21 -5.30
N ARG A 168 -11.86 -2.36 -5.77
CA ARG A 168 -11.88 -3.61 -4.99
C ARG A 168 -11.05 -3.53 -3.70
N THR A 169 -10.00 -2.74 -3.66
CA THR A 169 -9.21 -2.49 -2.45
C THR A 169 -10.09 -1.83 -1.38
N LEU A 170 -10.85 -0.78 -1.73
CA LEU A 170 -11.74 -0.10 -0.78
C LEU A 170 -12.89 -1.02 -0.31
N GLU A 171 -13.51 -1.74 -1.24
CA GLU A 171 -14.66 -2.59 -0.95
C GLU A 171 -14.28 -3.86 -0.15
N VAL A 172 -13.24 -4.56 -0.61
CA VAL A 172 -12.88 -5.86 -0.07
C VAL A 172 -11.72 -5.73 0.91
N ALA A 173 -10.57 -5.19 0.48
CA ALA A 173 -9.36 -5.18 1.30
C ALA A 173 -9.45 -4.21 2.50
N VAL A 174 -10.32 -3.19 2.44
CA VAL A 174 -10.58 -2.30 3.59
C VAL A 174 -11.85 -2.73 4.33
N LEU A 175 -13.04 -2.56 3.76
CA LEU A 175 -14.29 -2.78 4.51
C LEU A 175 -14.53 -4.24 4.87
N ASN A 176 -14.51 -5.16 3.88
CA ASN A 176 -14.82 -6.56 4.19
C ASN A 176 -13.79 -7.17 5.15
N MET A 177 -12.52 -6.76 5.07
CA MET A 177 -11.49 -7.21 6.03
C MET A 177 -11.69 -6.65 7.45
N LEU A 178 -12.30 -5.48 7.60
CA LEU A 178 -12.67 -4.93 8.91
C LEU A 178 -13.93 -5.58 9.49
N ASP A 179 -14.91 -5.87 8.63
CA ASP A 179 -16.20 -6.44 9.03
C ASP A 179 -16.06 -7.94 9.35
N THR A 180 -15.41 -8.68 8.45
CA THR A 180 -15.25 -10.13 8.51
C THR A 180 -13.85 -10.52 8.06
N PRO A 181 -12.81 -10.36 8.91
CA PRO A 181 -11.47 -10.83 8.60
C PRO A 181 -11.46 -12.35 8.38
N PRO A 182 -10.50 -12.89 7.61
CA PRO A 182 -10.32 -14.33 7.48
C PRO A 182 -10.10 -14.99 8.85
N LEU A 183 -10.61 -16.20 9.03
CA LEU A 183 -10.52 -16.94 10.29
C LEU A 183 -9.08 -16.96 10.83
N GLY A 184 -8.92 -16.56 12.09
CA GLY A 184 -7.63 -16.53 12.79
C GLY A 184 -6.86 -15.21 12.64
N PHE A 185 -7.34 -14.24 11.86
CA PHE A 185 -6.70 -12.92 11.70
C PHE A 185 -7.26 -11.85 12.64
N GLU A 186 -8.08 -12.23 13.63
CA GLU A 186 -8.65 -11.32 14.64
C GLU A 186 -7.56 -10.64 15.46
N CYS A 187 -6.38 -11.26 15.58
CA CYS A 187 -5.18 -10.68 16.19
C CYS A 187 -4.77 -9.31 15.62
N PHE A 188 -5.13 -9.02 14.37
CA PHE A 188 -4.82 -7.74 13.72
C PHE A 188 -5.97 -6.71 13.78
N LYS A 189 -7.12 -7.07 14.35
CA LYS A 189 -8.33 -6.26 14.30
C LYS A 189 -8.13 -4.84 14.86
N ASP A 190 -7.55 -4.72 16.06
CA ASP A 190 -7.27 -3.41 16.66
C ASP A 190 -6.37 -2.55 15.77
N LYS A 191 -5.33 -3.14 15.18
CA LYS A 191 -4.42 -2.43 14.28
C LYS A 191 -5.15 -1.95 13.02
N MET A 192 -5.96 -2.80 12.40
CA MET A 192 -6.72 -2.44 11.20
C MET A 192 -7.70 -1.32 11.49
N GLU A 193 -8.45 -1.40 12.59
CA GLU A 193 -9.43 -0.37 12.97
C GLU A 193 -8.77 0.99 13.24
N ARG A 194 -7.64 1.01 13.97
CA ARG A 194 -6.89 2.26 14.19
C ARG A 194 -6.33 2.84 12.90
N THR A 195 -5.75 2.01 12.03
CA THR A 195 -5.29 2.46 10.71
C THR A 195 -6.44 3.01 9.87
N PHE A 196 -7.60 2.37 9.92
CA PHE A 196 -8.80 2.84 9.21
C PHE A 196 -9.20 4.24 9.66
N LEU A 197 -9.27 4.48 10.98
CA LEU A 197 -9.58 5.80 11.54
C LEU A 197 -8.56 6.86 11.11
N GLN A 198 -7.26 6.52 11.09
CA GLN A 198 -6.20 7.41 10.63
C GLN A 198 -6.31 7.77 9.15
N LEU A 199 -6.70 6.81 8.31
CA LEU A 199 -6.77 6.99 6.85
C LEU A 199 -8.16 7.42 6.36
N TYR A 200 -9.16 7.51 7.25
CA TYR A 200 -10.56 7.74 6.90
C TYR A 200 -10.79 8.90 5.93
N ASN A 201 -10.24 10.09 6.23
CA ASN A 201 -10.41 11.26 5.38
C ASN A 201 -9.89 11.03 3.95
N LYS A 202 -8.78 10.31 3.81
CA LYS A 202 -8.20 9.97 2.51
C LYS A 202 -9.01 8.91 1.77
N TYR A 203 -9.67 7.99 2.49
CA TYR A 203 -10.62 7.06 1.85
C TYR A 203 -11.82 7.80 1.27
N ILE A 204 -12.36 8.77 2.02
CA ILE A 204 -13.48 9.60 1.53
C ILE A 204 -13.05 10.44 0.32
N GLU A 205 -11.86 11.05 0.35
CA GLU A 205 -11.29 11.76 -0.80
C GLU A 205 -11.19 10.84 -2.04
N LYS A 206 -10.63 9.64 -1.86
CA LYS A 206 -10.53 8.65 -2.94
C LYS A 206 -11.90 8.19 -3.46
N LEU A 207 -12.91 8.08 -2.60
CA LEU A 207 -14.28 7.75 -3.00
C LEU A 207 -14.94 8.89 -3.78
N GLU A 208 -14.68 10.14 -3.41
CA GLU A 208 -15.16 11.33 -4.14
C GLU A 208 -14.62 11.33 -5.57
N ASP A 209 -13.33 11.04 -5.75
CA ASP A 209 -12.70 10.92 -7.07
C ASP A 209 -13.33 9.82 -7.95
N LEU A 210 -13.91 8.80 -7.32
CA LEU A 210 -14.57 7.69 -8.00
C LEU A 210 -16.04 7.98 -8.36
N LYS A 211 -16.67 9.03 -7.80
CA LYS A 211 -18.09 9.36 -8.04
C LYS A 211 -18.43 9.62 -9.50
N LYS A 212 -17.49 10.11 -10.32
CA LYS A 212 -17.66 10.28 -11.77
C LYS A 212 -17.99 8.98 -12.53
N TYR A 213 -17.76 7.83 -11.88
CA TYR A 213 -18.02 6.50 -12.42
C TYR A 213 -19.28 5.83 -11.85
N GLU A 214 -20.06 6.54 -11.02
CA GLU A 214 -21.25 5.99 -10.35
C GLU A 214 -22.23 5.32 -11.32
N GLY A 215 -22.76 4.16 -10.92
CA GLY A 215 -23.76 3.41 -11.67
C GLY A 215 -23.23 2.69 -12.92
N LYS A 216 -21.94 2.83 -13.25
CA LYS A 216 -21.32 2.19 -14.42
C LYS A 216 -20.68 0.87 -14.03
N SER A 217 -20.57 -0.01 -15.03
CA SER A 217 -19.90 -1.30 -14.90
C SER A 217 -18.59 -1.28 -15.66
N TYR A 218 -17.54 -1.84 -15.06
CA TYR A 218 -16.22 -1.93 -15.65
C TYR A 218 -15.67 -3.34 -15.53
N LYS A 219 -14.82 -3.71 -16.48
CA LYS A 219 -14.15 -5.01 -16.50
C LYS A 219 -12.65 -4.78 -16.63
N SER A 220 -11.90 -5.47 -15.78
CA SER A 220 -10.45 -5.51 -15.86
C SER A 220 -9.99 -6.13 -17.20
N PRO A 221 -8.91 -5.61 -17.82
CA PRO A 221 -8.30 -6.22 -19.00
C PRO A 221 -7.82 -7.67 -18.76
N LEU A 222 -7.56 -8.02 -17.50
CA LEU A 222 -7.13 -9.35 -17.07
C LEU A 222 -8.05 -9.95 -16.01
N TYR A 223 -8.04 -11.28 -15.94
CA TYR A 223 -8.64 -12.08 -14.86
C TYR A 223 -10.17 -11.98 -14.72
N ASP A 224 -10.87 -11.41 -15.71
CA ASP A 224 -12.33 -11.27 -15.74
C ASP A 224 -12.94 -10.61 -14.49
N ILE A 225 -12.19 -9.71 -13.84
CA ILE A 225 -12.68 -8.97 -12.68
C ILE A 225 -13.69 -7.93 -13.16
N LYS A 226 -14.96 -8.10 -12.78
CA LYS A 226 -16.05 -7.16 -13.09
C LYS A 226 -16.41 -6.39 -11.84
N ILE A 227 -16.64 -5.09 -11.97
CA ILE A 227 -17.11 -4.22 -10.90
C ILE A 227 -18.31 -3.41 -11.37
N ASN A 228 -19.25 -3.21 -10.45
CA ASN A 228 -20.36 -2.29 -10.60
C ASN A 228 -20.13 -1.17 -9.59
N ILE A 229 -19.96 0.05 -10.08
CA ILE A 229 -19.58 1.17 -9.23
C ILE A 229 -20.80 1.67 -8.47
N ASN A 230 -20.74 1.57 -7.14
CA ASN A 230 -21.70 2.15 -6.21
C ASN A 230 -20.93 2.83 -5.07
N THR A 231 -20.34 3.98 -5.40
CA THR A 231 -19.61 4.83 -4.46
C THR A 231 -20.52 5.38 -3.38
N SER A 232 -21.80 5.61 -3.66
CA SER A 232 -22.75 6.14 -2.68
C SER A 232 -22.98 5.17 -1.52
N GLU A 233 -23.22 3.89 -1.83
CA GLU A 233 -23.36 2.84 -0.81
C GLU A 233 -22.04 2.55 -0.12
N LEU A 234 -20.92 2.55 -0.88
CA LEU A 234 -19.60 2.32 -0.30
C LEU A 234 -19.25 3.44 0.70
N GLU A 235 -19.42 4.70 0.34
CA GLU A 235 -19.21 5.86 1.22
C GLU A 235 -20.10 5.81 2.47
N LYS A 236 -21.36 5.40 2.33
CA LYS A 236 -22.26 5.17 3.46
C LYS A 236 -21.72 4.09 4.41
N ARG A 237 -21.24 2.95 3.89
CA ARG A 237 -20.62 1.91 4.71
C ARG A 237 -19.36 2.40 5.41
N PHE A 238 -18.50 3.17 4.74
CA PHE A 238 -17.33 3.81 5.37
C PHE A 238 -17.73 4.74 6.51
N LYS A 239 -18.74 5.60 6.32
CA LYS A 239 -19.26 6.51 7.36
C LYS A 239 -19.83 5.77 8.56
N LEU A 240 -20.61 4.71 8.32
CA LEU A 240 -21.16 3.86 9.37
C LEU A 240 -20.02 3.21 10.17
N LYS A 241 -19.03 2.63 9.48
CA LYS A 241 -17.88 2.00 10.11
C LYS A 241 -17.05 2.99 10.91
N TYR A 242 -16.83 4.20 10.39
CA TYR A 242 -16.14 5.26 11.11
C TYR A 242 -16.88 5.65 12.38
N THR A 243 -18.20 5.83 12.30
CA THR A 243 -19.01 6.19 13.48
C THR A 243 -19.00 5.08 14.54
N GLU A 244 -19.08 3.81 14.13
CA GLU A 244 -18.93 2.63 15.01
C GLU A 244 -17.58 2.66 15.72
N LEU A 245 -16.49 2.81 14.98
CA LEU A 245 -15.13 2.75 15.51
C LEU A 245 -14.75 4.00 16.32
N SER A 246 -15.20 5.19 15.93
CA SER A 246 -14.98 6.41 16.72
C SER A 246 -15.61 6.30 18.10
N LYS A 247 -16.80 5.70 18.21
CA LYS A 247 -17.43 5.39 19.50
C LYS A 247 -16.64 4.35 20.28
N LYS A 248 -16.19 3.28 19.63
CA LYS A 248 -15.39 2.21 20.26
C LYS A 248 -14.10 2.73 20.90
N TYR A 249 -13.45 3.69 20.25
CA TYR A 249 -12.14 4.22 20.68
C TYR A 249 -12.23 5.58 21.38
N ASP A 250 -13.43 6.06 21.71
CA ASP A 250 -13.69 7.36 22.33
C ASP A 250 -12.97 8.53 21.64
N ILE A 251 -12.93 8.47 20.30
CA ILE A 251 -12.40 9.57 19.50
C ILE A 251 -13.53 10.58 19.39
N GLN A 252 -13.37 11.75 20.00
CA GLN A 252 -14.31 12.86 19.83
C GLN A 252 -14.53 13.08 18.34
N THR A 253 -15.74 12.78 17.88
CA THR A 253 -16.14 13.02 16.50
C THR A 253 -16.24 14.52 16.33
N GLU A 254 -15.15 15.18 15.91
CA GLU A 254 -15.27 16.49 15.29
C GLU A 254 -16.22 16.29 14.11
N SER A 255 -17.43 16.84 14.23
CA SER A 255 -18.42 16.89 13.17
C SER A 255 -17.74 17.33 11.88
N ILE A 256 -17.68 16.42 10.90
CA ILE A 256 -17.19 16.70 9.56
C ILE A 256 -18.26 17.56 8.88
N LYS A 257 -18.29 18.85 9.23
CA LYS A 257 -18.69 19.86 8.26
C LYS A 257 -17.61 19.83 7.17
N PRO A 258 -17.97 19.89 5.88
CA PRO A 258 -16.97 20.08 4.84
C PRO A 258 -16.17 21.32 5.24
N LYS A 259 -14.91 21.12 5.63
CA LYS A 259 -13.96 22.23 5.69
C LYS A 259 -13.89 22.69 4.24
N LYS A 260 -14.65 23.73 3.91
CA LYS A 260 -14.23 24.69 2.89
C LYS A 260 -12.84 25.06 3.35
N THR A 261 -11.82 24.43 2.79
CA THR A 261 -10.45 24.88 2.96
C THR A 261 -10.52 26.36 2.64
N PRO A 262 -10.18 27.26 3.58
CA PRO A 262 -9.96 28.63 3.19
C PRO A 262 -8.92 28.50 2.09
N ILE A 263 -9.27 28.94 0.87
CA ILE A 263 -8.29 29.15 -0.17
C ILE A 263 -7.29 30.09 0.50
N LYS A 264 -6.16 29.54 0.99
CA LYS A 264 -5.03 30.37 1.36
C LYS A 264 -4.80 31.20 0.11
N PRO A 265 -4.81 32.55 0.18
CA PRO A 265 -4.50 33.33 -1.00
C PRO A 265 -3.16 32.79 -1.49
N VAL A 266 -3.19 32.19 -2.68
CA VAL A 266 -1.96 31.87 -3.39
C VAL A 266 -1.32 33.23 -3.57
N TYR A 267 -0.33 33.55 -2.73
CA TYR A 267 0.54 34.68 -2.99
C TYR A 267 1.26 34.34 -4.29
N LYS A 268 0.65 34.67 -5.42
CA LYS A 268 1.33 34.69 -6.70
C LYS A 268 2.49 35.65 -6.52
N ARG A 269 3.71 35.12 -6.51
CA ARG A 269 4.90 35.96 -6.57
C ARG A 269 4.79 36.76 -7.87
N LYS A 270 4.87 38.09 -7.77
CA LYS A 270 4.84 38.98 -8.94
C LYS A 270 6.14 38.86 -9.75
N ALA A 271 7.24 38.51 -9.10
CA ALA A 271 8.54 38.28 -9.70
C ALA A 271 8.60 36.92 -10.43
N PRO A 272 9.50 36.77 -11.42
CA PRO A 272 9.67 35.51 -12.13
C PRO A 272 10.01 34.34 -11.19
N ASP A 273 9.58 33.13 -11.55
CA ASP A 273 9.76 31.93 -10.73
C ASP A 273 11.23 31.49 -10.63
N GLU A 274 12.03 31.81 -11.65
CA GLU A 274 13.47 31.55 -11.64
C GLU A 274 14.24 32.54 -10.75
N LYS A 275 15.28 32.04 -10.06
CA LYS A 275 16.09 32.85 -9.16
C LYS A 275 16.97 33.82 -9.96
N ALA A 276 16.95 35.11 -9.60
CA ALA A 276 17.79 36.14 -10.22
C ALA A 276 19.30 35.84 -10.17
N SER A 277 19.75 34.97 -9.26
CA SER A 277 21.15 34.51 -9.19
C SER A 277 21.61 33.75 -10.42
N CYS A 278 20.68 33.18 -11.19
CA CYS A 278 20.97 32.42 -12.41
C CYS A 278 21.27 33.30 -13.63
N PHE A 279 21.15 34.62 -13.52
CA PHE A 279 21.28 35.55 -14.64
C PHE A 279 22.27 36.68 -14.33
N ASP A 280 22.76 37.34 -15.38
CA ASP A 280 23.67 38.48 -15.25
C ASP A 280 22.93 39.79 -14.92
N VAL A 281 23.64 40.71 -14.26
CA VAL A 281 23.10 42.04 -13.92
C VAL A 281 22.72 42.74 -15.23
N GLY A 282 21.48 43.23 -15.30
CA GLY A 282 20.90 43.82 -16.51
C GLY A 282 20.02 42.89 -17.34
N TYR A 283 20.01 41.58 -17.06
CA TYR A 283 19.14 40.62 -17.74
C TYR A 283 17.66 40.92 -17.46
N LYS A 284 16.85 40.96 -18.52
CA LYS A 284 15.41 41.27 -18.44
C LYS A 284 14.57 40.01 -18.68
N MET A 285 13.57 39.78 -17.83
CA MET A 285 12.64 38.66 -17.96
C MET A 285 11.22 39.13 -17.70
N GLN A 286 10.27 38.63 -18.50
CA GLN A 286 8.85 38.89 -18.33
C GLN A 286 8.26 37.85 -17.37
N SER A 287 7.38 38.28 -16.46
CA SER A 287 6.68 37.36 -15.55
C SER A 287 5.71 36.46 -16.31
N LEU A 288 5.75 35.14 -16.06
CA LEU A 288 4.83 34.16 -16.63
C LEU A 288 3.44 34.17 -15.95
N ASN A 289 3.30 34.93 -14.87
CA ASN A 289 2.08 35.01 -14.07
C ASN A 289 1.24 36.25 -14.45
N GLY A 290 0.36 36.13 -15.45
CA GLY A 290 -0.81 36.99 -15.70
C GLY A 290 -0.57 38.47 -16.08
N ASP A 291 0.29 39.18 -15.35
CA ASP A 291 0.45 40.63 -15.41
C ASP A 291 1.51 41.09 -16.44
N LYS A 292 2.26 40.16 -17.06
CA LYS A 292 3.25 40.41 -18.14
C LYS A 292 4.26 41.53 -17.85
N ASP A 293 4.49 41.85 -16.58
CA ASP A 293 5.47 42.85 -16.13
C ASP A 293 6.91 42.44 -16.47
N TRP A 294 7.76 43.41 -16.79
CA TRP A 294 9.19 43.22 -16.99
C TRP A 294 9.97 43.36 -15.70
N TRP A 295 10.96 42.49 -15.51
CA TRP A 295 11.86 42.49 -14.38
C TRP A 295 13.30 42.50 -14.86
N ILE A 296 14.17 43.26 -14.20
CA ILE A 296 15.60 43.30 -14.46
C ILE A 296 16.37 42.78 -13.25
N VAL A 297 17.46 42.06 -13.50
CA VAL A 297 18.38 41.66 -12.43
C VAL A 297 19.27 42.84 -12.05
N TYR A 298 19.31 43.17 -10.76
CA TYR A 298 20.25 44.13 -10.20
C TYR A 298 21.01 43.51 -9.02
N GLU A 299 22.18 44.04 -8.74
CA GLU A 299 23.00 43.63 -7.60
C GLU A 299 22.78 44.61 -6.43
N THR A 300 22.55 44.04 -5.25
CA THR A 300 22.42 44.82 -4.01
C THR A 300 23.78 45.24 -3.48
N LYS A 301 23.84 46.23 -2.57
CA LYS A 301 25.10 46.67 -1.92
C LYS A 301 25.87 45.54 -1.22
N ASN A 302 25.20 44.40 -0.94
CA ASN A 302 25.77 43.23 -0.29
C ASN A 302 26.13 42.11 -1.29
N GLY A 303 26.20 42.40 -2.61
CA GLY A 303 26.58 41.44 -3.65
C GLY A 303 25.53 40.39 -4.01
N GLN A 304 24.29 40.52 -3.52
CA GLN A 304 23.20 39.59 -3.89
C GLN A 304 22.44 40.08 -5.13
N LYS A 305 22.30 39.23 -6.14
CA LYS A 305 21.45 39.46 -7.32
C LYS A 305 19.96 39.28 -6.98
N ARG A 306 19.14 40.27 -7.33
CA ARG A 306 17.67 40.26 -7.11
C ARG A 306 16.91 40.81 -8.31
N TRP A 307 15.64 40.44 -8.44
CA TRP A 307 14.73 40.99 -9.44
C TRP A 307 14.20 42.36 -8.99
N LYS A 308 14.22 43.34 -9.90
CA LYS A 308 13.56 44.65 -9.75
C LYS A 308 12.60 44.85 -10.92
N LYS A 309 11.35 45.21 -10.63
CA LYS A 309 10.36 45.52 -11.67
C LYS A 309 10.79 46.77 -12.44
N VAL A 310 10.67 46.73 -13.76
CA VAL A 310 10.95 47.84 -14.70
C VAL A 310 9.66 48.31 -15.34
#